data_AF-A0A5S5BKS7-F1
#
_entry.id   AF-A0A5S5BKS7-F1
#
_cell.length_a   1.000
_cell.length_b   1.000
_cell.length_c   1.000
_cell.angle_alpha   90.00
_cell.angle_beta   90.00
_cell.angle_gamma   90.00
#
_symmetry.space_group_name_H-M   'P 1'
#
loop_
_entity.id
_entity.type
_entity.pdbx_description
1 polymer ?
#
loop_
_entity_poly.entity_id
_entity_poly.type
_entity_poly.pdbx_seq_one_letter_code
_entity_poly.pdbx_strand_id
1 'polypeptide(L)'
;MPRLSSMPFYTGKLQLIAKFSNDLARLSFLQSGKVYMNRLGIYKEIEREQGKKGVGDKYDGHTVIRKILSGTLINQETGEETGKIEFTPSSEVSFAFNDVLAMPTFCSYAVDSNHLEIIGENEGYYLVELVFTPEELNQIVTDFGEHALFINYGKFVAELSKAAIDRGYELKGDKVKYADYSINQSDRLKDTDTINVAFWKSDEFSHQNEHRFVIPNIGVETPLILEICNLQEYSSIVSAKNLITEPIRFPVPKPPTD
;
A
#
# COMPACT_ATOMS: atom_id res chain seq x y z
N MET A 1 -15.60 -12.31 -18.72
CA MET A 1 -16.53 -13.03 -17.83
C MET A 1 -16.95 -12.09 -16.69
N PRO A 2 -17.95 -12.36 -15.84
CA PRO A 2 -18.26 -11.42 -14.76
C PRO A 2 -17.07 -11.29 -13.80
N ARG A 3 -16.75 -10.06 -13.41
CA ARG A 3 -15.73 -9.79 -12.40
C ARG A 3 -16.27 -10.18 -11.02
N LEU A 4 -15.41 -10.67 -10.13
CA LEU A 4 -15.81 -10.97 -8.76
C LEU A 4 -16.38 -9.73 -8.05
N SER A 5 -15.92 -8.54 -8.44
CA SER A 5 -16.45 -7.26 -7.93
C SER A 5 -17.92 -6.99 -8.26
N SER A 6 -18.52 -7.69 -9.23
CA SER A 6 -19.95 -7.59 -9.50
C SER A 6 -20.82 -8.20 -8.40
N MET A 7 -20.21 -8.98 -7.50
CA MET A 7 -20.86 -9.57 -6.33
C MET A 7 -20.67 -8.64 -5.12
N PRO A 8 -21.74 -8.07 -4.54
CA PRO A 8 -21.64 -7.07 -3.47
C PRO A 8 -20.80 -7.50 -2.26
N PHE A 9 -20.82 -8.78 -1.90
CA PHE A 9 -20.03 -9.30 -0.80
C PHE A 9 -18.52 -9.15 -1.00
N TYR A 10 -18.03 -9.15 -2.24
CA TYR A 10 -16.61 -9.13 -2.56
C TYR A 10 -16.09 -7.76 -2.98
N THR A 11 -16.96 -6.79 -3.24
CA THR A 11 -16.58 -5.47 -3.73
C THR A 11 -15.49 -4.84 -2.85
N GLY A 12 -14.31 -4.61 -3.44
CA GLY A 12 -13.16 -3.98 -2.78
C GLY A 12 -12.36 -4.90 -1.84
N LYS A 13 -12.77 -6.17 -1.64
CA LYS A 13 -12.04 -7.10 -0.78
C LYS A 13 -10.78 -7.62 -1.45
N LEU A 14 -9.65 -7.50 -0.75
CA LEU A 14 -8.37 -8.08 -1.17
C LEU A 14 -8.43 -9.61 -1.04
N GLN A 15 -7.98 -10.29 -2.09
CA GLN A 15 -7.82 -11.76 -2.09
C GLN A 15 -6.33 -12.14 -2.05
N LEU A 16 -5.50 -11.41 -2.78
CA LEU A 16 -4.05 -11.58 -2.80
C LEU A 16 -3.35 -10.24 -2.55
N ILE A 17 -2.10 -10.33 -2.13
CA ILE A 17 -1.12 -9.25 -2.31
C ILE A 17 -0.03 -9.74 -3.25
N ALA A 18 0.56 -8.81 -3.99
CA ALA A 18 1.65 -9.10 -4.90
C ALA A 18 2.90 -8.29 -4.59
N LYS A 19 4.05 -8.93 -4.74
CA LYS A 19 5.37 -8.28 -4.73
C LYS A 19 6.09 -8.53 -6.04
N PHE A 20 6.49 -7.45 -6.68
CA PHE A 20 7.21 -7.50 -7.95
C PHE A 20 8.70 -7.23 -7.74
N SER A 21 9.55 -7.92 -8.49
CA SER A 21 10.99 -7.70 -8.49
C SER A 21 11.66 -8.31 -9.72
N ASN A 22 12.78 -7.74 -10.15
CA ASN A 22 13.72 -8.41 -11.06
C ASN A 22 14.66 -9.38 -10.31
N ASP A 23 14.69 -9.31 -8.98
CA ASP A 23 15.55 -10.13 -8.13
C ASP A 23 14.72 -11.23 -7.45
N LEU A 24 14.81 -12.46 -7.99
CA LEU A 24 14.13 -13.64 -7.44
C LEU A 24 14.57 -13.95 -6.00
N ALA A 25 15.77 -13.54 -5.57
CA ALA A 25 16.21 -13.76 -4.20
C ALA A 25 15.40 -12.91 -3.21
N ARG A 26 14.99 -11.69 -3.59
CA ARG A 26 14.09 -10.85 -2.77
C ARG A 26 12.71 -11.46 -2.63
N LEU A 27 12.17 -12.01 -3.70
CA LEU A 27 10.88 -12.71 -3.67
C LEU A 27 10.97 -13.97 -2.81
N SER A 28 12.03 -14.76 -2.99
CA SER A 28 12.27 -15.97 -2.19
C SER A 28 12.52 -15.65 -0.71
N PHE A 29 13.16 -14.51 -0.40
CA PHE A 29 13.36 -14.03 0.96
C PHE A 29 12.01 -13.76 1.65
N LEU A 30 11.11 -13.03 0.99
CA LEU A 30 9.75 -12.81 1.49
C LEU A 30 8.97 -14.14 1.58
N GLN A 31 9.03 -14.98 0.56
CA GLN A 31 8.35 -16.28 0.55
C GLN A 31 8.83 -17.18 1.69
N SER A 32 10.10 -17.10 2.10
CA SER A 32 10.64 -17.83 3.24
C SER A 32 10.14 -17.34 4.61
N GLY A 33 9.29 -16.31 4.64
CA GLY A 33 8.73 -15.73 5.86
C GLY A 33 9.50 -14.55 6.41
N LYS A 34 10.38 -13.91 5.63
CA LYS A 34 11.16 -12.74 6.09
C LYS A 34 10.59 -11.45 5.50
N VAL A 35 9.75 -10.77 6.28
CA VAL A 35 9.07 -9.53 5.86
C VAL A 35 10.00 -8.35 6.11
N TYR A 36 10.61 -7.84 5.05
CA TYR A 36 11.46 -6.66 5.11
C TYR A 36 10.59 -5.38 5.13
N MET A 37 10.71 -4.61 6.21
CA MET A 37 9.98 -3.36 6.44
C MET A 37 10.97 -2.22 6.60
N ASN A 38 11.00 -1.29 5.65
CA ASN A 38 11.87 -0.11 5.73
C ASN A 38 11.09 1.06 6.35
N ARG A 39 11.77 2.10 6.83
CA ARG A 39 11.08 3.30 7.32
C ARG A 39 10.34 3.99 6.18
N LEU A 40 9.14 4.53 6.43
CA LEU A 40 8.30 5.16 5.42
C LEU A 40 9.04 6.25 4.63
N GLY A 41 9.86 7.06 5.29
CA GLY A 41 10.60 8.15 4.67
C GLY A 41 11.61 7.74 3.58
N ILE A 42 11.99 6.45 3.48
CA ILE A 42 12.97 5.99 2.50
C ILE A 42 12.48 6.18 1.05
N TYR A 43 11.17 6.08 0.80
CA TYR A 43 10.61 6.14 -0.55
C TYR A 43 10.85 7.53 -1.19
N LYS A 44 10.84 8.58 -0.37
CA LYS A 44 11.20 9.95 -0.78
C LYS A 44 12.66 10.06 -1.18
N GLU A 45 13.55 9.42 -0.43
CA GLU A 45 14.99 9.44 -0.70
C GLU A 45 15.31 8.72 -2.00
N ILE A 46 14.67 7.58 -2.26
CA ILE A 46 14.81 6.83 -3.52
C ILE A 46 14.42 7.70 -4.71
N GLU A 47 13.30 8.42 -4.66
CA GLU A 47 12.87 9.30 -5.75
C GLU A 47 13.85 10.47 -5.96
N ARG A 48 14.26 11.12 -4.86
CA ARG A 48 15.20 12.25 -4.90
C ARG A 48 16.57 11.86 -5.45
N GLU A 49 17.09 10.71 -5.05
CA GLU A 49 18.47 10.29 -5.36
C GLU A 49 18.58 9.58 -6.70
N GLN A 50 17.57 8.80 -7.09
CA GLN A 50 17.61 7.99 -8.31
C GLN A 50 16.94 8.69 -9.50
N GLY A 51 16.19 9.77 -9.27
CA GLY A 51 15.44 10.48 -10.32
C GLY A 51 14.39 9.62 -11.02
N LYS A 52 14.13 8.41 -10.51
CA LYS A 52 13.14 7.47 -11.03
C LYS A 52 11.76 7.90 -10.57
N LYS A 53 11.12 8.71 -11.41
CA LYS A 53 9.67 8.96 -11.33
C LYS A 53 8.94 7.62 -11.35
N GLY A 54 7.88 7.50 -10.55
CA GLY A 54 7.00 6.33 -10.55
C GLY A 54 7.20 5.34 -9.41
N VAL A 55 8.20 5.49 -8.53
CA VAL A 55 8.42 4.57 -7.39
C VAL A 55 8.14 5.25 -6.04
N GLY A 56 8.69 6.44 -5.79
CA GLY A 56 8.45 7.24 -4.58
C GLY A 56 7.55 8.44 -4.86
N ASP A 57 6.87 8.93 -3.83
CA ASP A 57 6.11 10.18 -3.83
C ASP A 57 6.79 11.17 -2.87
N LYS A 58 7.21 12.34 -3.35
CA LYS A 58 7.80 13.39 -2.50
C LYS A 58 6.93 13.83 -1.32
N TYR A 59 5.62 13.58 -1.35
CA TYR A 59 4.68 13.88 -0.28
C TYR A 59 4.27 12.65 0.53
N ASP A 60 4.94 11.51 0.33
CA ASP A 60 4.66 10.30 1.11
C ASP A 60 4.92 10.56 2.61
N GLY A 61 3.91 10.30 3.44
CA GLY A 61 3.93 10.63 4.87
C GLY A 61 3.81 12.12 5.21
N HIS A 62 3.43 12.98 4.25
CA HIS A 62 3.24 14.42 4.46
C HIS A 62 1.78 14.85 4.33
N THR A 63 1.39 15.80 5.18
CA THR A 63 0.21 16.62 4.92
C THR A 63 0.61 17.83 4.08
N VAL A 64 -0.02 18.00 2.92
CA VAL A 64 0.22 19.14 2.01
C VAL A 64 -1.01 20.04 1.98
N ILE A 65 -0.81 21.35 2.08
CA ILE A 65 -1.87 22.34 1.92
C ILE A 65 -1.40 23.40 0.91
N ARG A 66 -2.22 23.64 -0.11
CA ARG A 66 -1.95 24.61 -1.17
C ARG A 66 -2.91 25.79 -1.10
N LYS A 67 -2.57 26.89 -1.77
CA LYS A 67 -3.45 28.07 -1.89
C LYS A 67 -3.87 28.62 -0.50
N ILE A 68 -3.04 28.40 0.52
CA ILE A 68 -3.15 29.09 1.80
C ILE A 68 -2.78 30.56 1.54
N LEU A 69 -3.59 31.47 2.07
CA LEU A 69 -3.33 32.92 2.00
C LEU A 69 -2.72 33.45 3.30
N SER A 70 -3.09 32.87 4.44
CA SER A 70 -2.51 33.21 5.74
C SER A 70 -2.59 32.02 6.71
N GLY A 71 -1.72 32.03 7.71
CA GLY A 71 -1.72 31.09 8.83
C GLY A 71 -1.49 31.84 10.14
N THR A 72 -2.13 31.36 11.20
CA THR A 72 -2.02 31.93 12.55
C THR A 72 -1.41 30.90 13.48
N LEU A 73 -0.38 31.29 14.22
CA LEU A 73 0.22 30.51 15.29
C LEU A 73 -0.47 30.87 16.60
N ILE A 74 -1.01 29.87 17.29
CA ILE A 74 -1.72 30.03 18.55
C ILE A 74 -0.99 29.24 19.62
N ASN A 75 -0.71 29.87 20.77
CA ASN A 75 -0.29 29.15 21.95
C ASN A 75 -1.47 28.30 22.44
N GLN A 76 -1.33 26.97 22.42
CA GLN A 76 -2.42 26.07 22.75
C GLN A 76 -2.87 26.16 24.22
N GLU A 77 -1.98 26.53 25.14
CA GLU A 77 -2.29 26.64 26.57
C GLU A 77 -3.03 27.94 26.90
N THR A 78 -2.61 29.05 26.30
CA THR A 78 -3.17 30.39 26.61
C THR A 78 -4.25 30.83 25.62
N GLY A 79 -4.30 30.24 24.42
CA GLY A 79 -5.12 30.69 23.30
C GLY A 79 -4.64 31.97 22.63
N GLU A 80 -3.48 32.49 23.02
CA GLU A 80 -2.93 33.75 22.48
C GLU A 80 -2.37 33.54 21.07
N GLU A 81 -2.68 34.46 20.16
CA GLU A 81 -2.06 34.54 18.84
C GLU A 81 -0.60 35.00 18.99
N THR A 82 0.35 34.10 18.75
CA THR A 82 1.79 34.37 18.90
C THR A 82 2.46 34.79 17.60
N GLY A 83 1.74 34.74 16.48
CA GLY A 83 2.26 35.18 15.19
C GLY A 83 1.31 34.91 14.03
N LYS A 84 1.50 35.69 12.96
CA LYS A 84 0.76 35.54 11.71
C LYS A 84 1.73 35.46 10.54
N ILE A 85 1.43 34.57 9.61
CA ILE A 85 2.20 34.38 8.37
C ILE A 85 1.26 34.66 7.21
N GLU A 86 1.66 35.55 6.32
CA GLU A 86 0.96 35.82 5.05
C GLU A 86 1.69 35.08 3.94
N PHE A 87 0.92 34.48 3.04
CA PHE A 87 1.41 33.64 1.95
C PHE A 87 0.97 34.21 0.60
N THR A 88 1.75 33.95 -0.45
CA THR A 88 1.30 34.24 -1.82
C THR A 88 0.32 33.16 -2.30
N PRO A 89 -0.58 33.45 -3.27
CA PRO A 89 -1.53 32.46 -3.79
C PRO A 89 -0.90 31.18 -4.37
N SER A 90 0.39 31.23 -4.73
CA SER A 90 1.17 30.09 -5.22
C SER A 90 1.90 29.32 -4.11
N SER A 91 1.75 29.71 -2.84
CA SER A 91 2.42 29.08 -1.72
C SER A 91 1.88 27.68 -1.42
N GLU A 92 2.78 26.84 -0.95
CA GLU A 92 2.53 25.47 -0.50
C GLU A 92 3.15 25.32 0.89
N VAL A 93 2.39 24.71 1.80
CA VAL A 93 2.88 24.28 3.11
C VAL A 93 2.80 22.77 3.14
N SER A 94 3.90 22.11 3.51
CA SER A 94 3.88 20.68 3.82
C SER A 94 4.54 20.43 5.17
N PHE A 95 3.99 19.46 5.91
CA PHE A 95 4.55 19.03 7.18
C PHE A 95 4.44 17.51 7.30
N ALA A 96 5.36 16.93 8.06
CA ALA A 96 5.38 15.53 8.41
C ALA A 96 5.88 15.36 9.84
N PHE A 97 5.49 14.26 10.45
CA PHE A 97 5.96 13.87 11.77
C PHE A 97 7.12 12.89 11.59
N ASN A 98 8.26 13.17 12.22
CA ASN A 98 9.43 12.30 12.11
C ASN A 98 9.12 10.86 12.55
N ASP A 99 8.29 10.70 13.58
CA ASP A 99 7.85 9.39 14.06
C ASP A 99 7.11 8.61 12.96
N VAL A 100 6.25 9.27 12.19
CA VAL A 100 5.57 8.68 11.02
C VAL A 100 6.57 8.28 9.94
N LEU A 101 7.53 9.16 9.63
CA LEU A 101 8.55 8.87 8.63
C LEU A 101 9.50 7.73 9.04
N ALA A 102 9.65 7.49 10.34
CA ALA A 102 10.45 6.42 10.92
C ALA A 102 9.70 5.07 11.01
N MET A 103 8.38 5.03 10.82
CA MET A 103 7.58 3.80 10.97
C MET A 103 8.03 2.71 9.99
N PRO A 104 8.32 1.48 10.47
CA PRO A 104 8.52 0.33 9.60
C PRO A 104 7.28 0.10 8.74
N THR A 105 7.49 0.04 7.42
CA THR A 105 6.44 -0.08 6.42
C THR A 105 6.73 -1.21 5.46
N PHE A 106 5.73 -2.08 5.25
CA PHE A 106 5.71 -3.05 4.16
C PHE A 106 4.63 -2.66 3.16
N CYS A 107 5.04 -2.25 1.96
CA CYS A 107 4.13 -1.99 0.86
C CYS A 107 3.87 -3.27 0.06
N SER A 108 2.82 -3.36 -0.73
CA SER A 108 2.54 -4.44 -1.68
C SER A 108 1.55 -3.95 -2.73
N TYR A 109 1.43 -4.66 -3.85
CA TYR A 109 0.36 -4.39 -4.80
C TYR A 109 -0.91 -5.14 -4.34
N ALA A 110 -2.04 -4.44 -4.25
CA ALA A 110 -3.31 -5.01 -3.86
C ALA A 110 -3.96 -5.77 -5.02
N VAL A 111 -4.38 -7.00 -4.80
CA VAL A 111 -5.22 -7.73 -5.76
C VAL A 111 -6.60 -7.87 -5.15
N ASP A 112 -7.47 -6.93 -5.52
CA ASP A 112 -8.86 -6.89 -5.11
C ASP A 112 -9.80 -7.58 -6.11
N SER A 113 -11.08 -7.62 -5.77
CA SER A 113 -12.14 -8.21 -6.58
C SER A 113 -12.24 -7.68 -8.02
N ASN A 114 -11.67 -6.51 -8.34
CA ASN A 114 -11.68 -5.97 -9.71
C ASN A 114 -10.66 -6.67 -10.61
N HIS A 115 -9.65 -7.32 -10.03
CA HIS A 115 -8.62 -8.04 -10.77
C HIS A 115 -8.99 -9.51 -11.03
N LEU A 116 -10.21 -9.92 -10.68
CA LEU A 116 -10.61 -11.33 -10.67
C LEU A 116 -11.84 -11.56 -11.54
N GLU A 117 -11.73 -12.43 -12.53
CA GLU A 117 -12.86 -12.91 -13.33
C GLU A 117 -13.33 -14.28 -12.84
N ILE A 118 -14.64 -14.47 -12.73
CA ILE A 118 -15.22 -15.76 -12.38
C ILE A 118 -15.22 -16.64 -13.64
N ILE A 119 -14.46 -17.73 -13.59
CA ILE A 119 -14.34 -18.70 -14.69
C ILE A 119 -15.07 -20.02 -14.41
N GLY A 120 -15.55 -20.20 -13.17
CA GLY A 120 -16.33 -21.36 -12.77
C GLY A 120 -16.93 -21.20 -11.39
N GLU A 121 -17.92 -22.03 -11.09
CA GLU A 121 -18.64 -22.01 -9.82
C GLU A 121 -18.83 -23.44 -9.32
N ASN A 122 -18.59 -23.65 -8.02
CA ASN A 122 -18.84 -24.90 -7.31
C ASN A 122 -19.69 -24.62 -6.07
N GLU A 123 -20.13 -25.67 -5.35
CA GLU A 123 -21.00 -25.51 -4.17
C GLU A 123 -20.39 -24.60 -3.10
N GLY A 124 -19.07 -24.66 -2.86
CA GLY A 124 -18.40 -23.89 -1.80
C GLY A 124 -17.54 -22.70 -2.25
N TYR A 125 -17.28 -22.53 -3.55
CA TYR A 125 -16.35 -21.51 -4.03
C TYR A 125 -16.62 -21.05 -5.47
N TYR A 126 -16.15 -19.85 -5.78
CA TYR A 126 -15.95 -19.39 -7.15
C TYR A 126 -14.52 -19.72 -7.59
N LEU A 127 -14.36 -20.36 -8.74
CA LEU A 127 -13.05 -20.45 -9.37
C LEU A 127 -12.81 -19.14 -10.11
N VAL A 128 -11.78 -18.41 -9.71
CA VAL A 128 -11.44 -17.12 -10.31
C VAL A 128 -10.12 -17.20 -11.05
N GLU A 129 -9.99 -16.31 -12.03
CA GLU A 129 -8.78 -16.06 -12.79
C GLU A 129 -8.30 -14.62 -12.53
N LEU A 130 -7.00 -14.47 -12.30
CA LEU A 130 -6.36 -13.17 -12.16
C LEU A 130 -6.18 -12.52 -13.54
N VAL A 131 -6.72 -11.32 -13.71
CA VAL A 131 -6.74 -10.63 -14.99
C VAL A 131 -6.23 -9.19 -14.83
N PHE A 132 -5.15 -8.90 -15.54
CA PHE A 132 -4.60 -7.56 -15.76
C PHE A 132 -4.82 -7.15 -17.22
N THR A 133 -4.97 -5.85 -17.46
CA THR A 133 -4.85 -5.32 -18.81
C THR A 133 -3.38 -5.35 -19.28
N PRO A 134 -3.11 -5.44 -20.60
CA PRO A 134 -1.75 -5.35 -21.12
C PRO A 134 -1.03 -4.07 -20.70
N GLU A 135 -1.74 -2.95 -20.65
CA GLU A 135 -1.22 -1.65 -20.25
C GLU A 135 -0.81 -1.62 -18.78
N GLU A 136 -1.68 -2.10 -17.87
CA GLU A 136 -1.36 -2.22 -16.44
C GLU A 136 -0.14 -3.12 -16.22
N LEU A 137 -0.10 -4.27 -16.88
CA LEU A 137 1.00 -5.22 -16.70
C LEU A 137 2.32 -4.66 -17.22
N ASN A 138 2.32 -3.99 -18.37
CA ASN A 138 3.51 -3.34 -18.90
C ASN A 138 4.03 -2.25 -17.95
N GLN A 139 3.14 -1.47 -17.35
CA GLN A 139 3.52 -0.45 -16.37
C GLN A 139 4.13 -1.10 -15.11
N ILE A 140 3.48 -2.11 -14.55
CA ILE A 140 3.97 -2.86 -13.38
C ILE A 140 5.36 -3.47 -13.63
N VAL A 141 5.56 -4.10 -14.79
CA VAL A 141 6.84 -4.72 -15.16
C VAL A 141 7.93 -3.66 -15.31
N THR A 142 7.60 -2.50 -15.88
CA THR A 142 8.53 -1.38 -16.07
C THR A 142 8.96 -0.80 -14.73
N ASP A 143 8.02 -0.59 -13.81
CA ASP A 143 8.27 0.11 -12.55
C ASP A 143 8.85 -0.80 -11.47
N PHE A 144 8.40 -2.05 -11.39
CA PHE A 144 8.69 -2.92 -10.25
C PHE A 144 9.43 -4.21 -10.59
N GLY A 145 9.32 -4.71 -11.82
CA GLY A 145 10.11 -5.82 -12.34
C GLY A 145 9.30 -6.98 -12.92
N GLU A 146 10.01 -7.91 -13.54
CA GLU A 146 9.43 -8.94 -14.41
C GLU A 146 9.01 -10.22 -13.70
N HIS A 147 9.28 -10.36 -12.40
CA HIS A 147 8.78 -11.47 -11.59
C HIS A 147 7.82 -10.96 -10.52
N ALA A 148 6.85 -11.79 -10.16
CA ALA A 148 5.84 -11.49 -9.16
C ALA A 148 5.69 -12.65 -8.18
N LEU A 149 5.62 -12.33 -6.88
CA LEU A 149 5.19 -13.23 -5.82
C LEU A 149 3.76 -12.85 -5.42
N PHE A 150 2.79 -13.72 -5.69
CA PHE A 150 1.41 -13.58 -5.22
C PHE A 150 1.22 -14.37 -3.94
N ILE A 151 0.65 -13.75 -2.91
CA ILE A 151 0.45 -14.36 -1.59
C ILE A 151 -1.02 -14.24 -1.21
N ASN A 152 -1.61 -15.28 -0.64
CA ASN A 152 -2.95 -15.22 -0.06
C ASN A 152 -3.03 -14.14 1.03
N TYR A 153 -3.91 -13.15 0.85
CA TYR A 153 -4.00 -12.00 1.75
C TYR A 153 -4.37 -12.39 3.18
N GLY A 154 -5.39 -13.23 3.34
CA GLY A 154 -5.87 -13.64 4.67
C GLY A 154 -4.80 -14.40 5.46
N LYS A 155 -4.06 -15.31 4.80
CA LYS A 155 -2.94 -16.02 5.42
C LYS A 155 -1.79 -15.09 5.78
N PHE A 156 -1.42 -14.18 4.89
CA PHE A 156 -0.36 -13.21 5.16
C PHE A 156 -0.70 -12.31 6.37
N VAL A 157 -1.91 -11.77 6.41
CA VAL A 157 -2.38 -10.93 7.54
C VAL A 157 -2.36 -11.70 8.84
N ALA A 158 -2.83 -12.95 8.86
CA ALA A 158 -2.86 -13.76 10.08
C ALA A 158 -1.45 -13.97 10.66
N GLU A 159 -0.50 -14.34 9.80
CA GLU A 159 0.89 -14.61 10.21
C GLU A 159 1.65 -13.34 10.59
N LEU A 160 1.45 -12.25 9.83
CA LEU A 160 2.04 -10.95 10.13
C LEU A 160 1.52 -10.38 11.45
N SER A 161 0.20 -10.46 11.68
CA SER A 161 -0.44 -9.99 12.91
C SER A 161 0.04 -10.78 14.13
N LYS A 162 0.14 -12.11 13.99
CA LYS A 162 0.69 -12.97 15.04
C LYS A 162 2.12 -12.56 15.39
N ALA A 163 3.00 -12.44 14.40
CA ALA A 163 4.40 -12.08 14.62
C ALA A 163 4.59 -10.67 15.20
N ALA A 164 3.69 -9.72 14.87
CA ALA A 164 3.65 -8.39 15.45
C ALA A 164 3.23 -8.44 16.93
N ILE A 165 2.13 -9.13 17.25
CA ILE A 165 1.64 -9.30 18.63
C ILE A 165 2.71 -9.96 19.51
N ASP A 166 3.35 -11.03 19.03
CA ASP A 166 4.39 -11.75 19.77
C ASP A 166 5.60 -10.85 20.13
N ARG A 167 5.79 -9.74 19.41
CA ARG A 167 6.87 -8.75 19.64
C ARG A 167 6.40 -7.47 20.33
N GLY A 168 5.12 -7.37 20.68
CA GLY A 168 4.53 -6.15 21.26
C GLY A 168 4.39 -5.00 20.26
N TYR A 169 4.31 -5.31 18.97
CA TYR A 169 4.12 -4.33 17.91
C TYR A 169 2.63 -4.12 17.64
N GLU A 170 2.26 -2.86 17.46
CA GLU A 170 0.99 -2.52 16.83
C GLU A 170 1.10 -2.77 15.32
N LEU A 171 0.01 -3.17 14.68
CA LEU A 171 -0.01 -3.39 13.23
C LEU A 171 -1.24 -2.74 12.64
N LYS A 172 -1.03 -1.85 11.66
CA LYS A 172 -2.10 -1.24 10.89
C LYS A 172 -1.88 -1.54 9.42
N GLY A 173 -2.88 -2.11 8.77
CA GLY A 173 -2.85 -2.42 7.34
C GLY A 173 -4.03 -1.81 6.62
N ASP A 174 -3.78 -1.15 5.49
CA ASP A 174 -4.84 -0.57 4.65
C ASP A 174 -4.37 -0.36 3.21
N LYS A 175 -5.34 -0.24 2.31
CA LYS A 175 -5.12 0.19 0.93
C LYS A 175 -4.77 1.68 0.91
N VAL A 176 -3.77 2.04 0.12
CA VAL A 176 -3.38 3.44 -0.08
C VAL A 176 -4.51 4.17 -0.81
N LYS A 177 -4.86 5.34 -0.27
CA LYS A 177 -5.81 6.28 -0.84
C LYS A 177 -5.07 7.28 -1.69
N TYR A 178 -5.63 7.53 -2.87
CA TYR A 178 -5.05 8.40 -3.87
C TYR A 178 -5.84 9.70 -3.96
N ALA A 179 -5.13 10.83 -3.93
CA ALA A 179 -5.73 12.15 -3.98
C ALA A 179 -5.02 13.03 -5.01
N ASP A 180 -5.73 14.01 -5.55
CA ASP A 180 -5.13 15.08 -6.35
C ASP A 180 -4.46 16.09 -5.40
N TYR A 181 -3.13 16.13 -5.42
CA TYR A 181 -2.34 16.99 -4.54
C TYR A 181 -2.23 18.43 -5.07
N SER A 182 -2.80 18.74 -6.25
CA SER A 182 -2.91 20.10 -6.77
C SER A 182 -4.02 20.92 -6.08
N ILE A 183 -4.92 20.24 -5.36
CA ILE A 183 -6.04 20.84 -4.63
C ILE A 183 -6.09 20.41 -3.16
N ASN A 184 -6.84 21.18 -2.36
CA ASN A 184 -7.11 20.86 -0.96
C ASN A 184 -8.36 19.97 -0.87
N GLN A 185 -8.20 18.65 -1.01
CA GLN A 185 -9.32 17.71 -0.84
C GLN A 185 -9.73 17.57 0.63
N SER A 186 -11.04 17.59 0.89
CA SER A 186 -11.60 17.53 2.23
C SER A 186 -11.24 16.27 2.98
N ASP A 187 -11.25 15.12 2.30
CA ASP A 187 -11.14 13.82 2.96
C ASP A 187 -9.74 13.61 3.53
N ARG A 188 -8.71 14.05 2.79
CA ARG A 188 -7.32 14.06 3.26
C ARG A 188 -7.09 15.05 4.39
N LEU A 189 -7.74 16.22 4.37
CA LEU A 189 -7.57 17.25 5.41
C LEU A 189 -8.37 16.95 6.69
N LYS A 190 -9.46 16.18 6.59
CA LYS A 190 -10.27 15.72 7.73
C LYS A 190 -9.74 14.44 8.35
N ASP A 191 -8.77 13.79 7.71
CA ASP A 191 -8.12 12.60 8.24
C ASP A 191 -7.19 13.00 9.40
N THR A 192 -7.72 12.95 10.62
CA THR A 192 -7.10 13.52 11.82
C THR A 192 -6.21 12.53 12.57
N ASP A 193 -6.28 11.23 12.24
CA ASP A 193 -5.32 10.25 12.76
C ASP A 193 -3.99 10.46 12.04
N THR A 194 -2.98 10.91 12.76
CA THR A 194 -1.64 11.19 12.23
C THR A 194 -1.03 9.98 11.53
N ILE A 195 -1.41 8.75 11.91
CA ILE A 195 -0.90 7.53 11.27
C ILE A 195 -1.51 7.35 9.88
N ASN A 196 -2.73 7.85 9.64
CA ASN A 196 -3.41 7.68 8.35
C ASN A 196 -2.68 8.37 7.19
N VAL A 197 -1.84 9.37 7.46
CA VAL A 197 -0.98 10.00 6.44
C VAL A 197 -0.06 8.97 5.76
N ALA A 198 0.28 7.87 6.43
CA ALA A 198 1.06 6.77 5.86
C ALA A 198 0.29 5.97 4.79
N PHE A 199 -1.01 6.23 4.60
CA PHE A 199 -1.88 5.58 3.62
C PHE A 199 -2.43 6.57 2.58
N TRP A 200 -1.85 7.76 2.46
CA TRP A 200 -2.19 8.72 1.42
C TRP A 200 -1.04 8.89 0.44
N LYS A 201 -1.37 9.01 -0.85
CA LYS A 201 -0.41 9.23 -1.93
C LYS A 201 -1.03 10.07 -3.04
N SER A 202 -0.21 10.73 -3.86
CA SER A 202 -0.69 11.40 -5.07
C SER A 202 -1.30 10.39 -6.04
N ASP A 203 -2.40 10.78 -6.67
CA ASP A 203 -3.11 10.03 -7.71
C ASP A 203 -2.29 9.72 -8.96
N GLU A 204 -1.20 10.46 -9.22
CA GLU A 204 -0.18 10.11 -10.21
C GLU A 204 0.37 8.68 -9.99
N PHE A 205 0.34 8.17 -8.76
CA PHE A 205 0.78 6.83 -8.37
C PHE A 205 -0.36 5.81 -8.19
N SER A 206 -1.58 6.14 -8.61
CA SER A 206 -2.74 5.25 -8.47
C SER A 206 -2.57 3.89 -9.17
N HIS A 207 -1.81 3.84 -10.26
CA HIS A 207 -1.46 2.62 -10.99
C HIS A 207 -0.71 1.58 -10.12
N GLN A 208 -0.04 2.02 -9.05
CA GLN A 208 0.66 1.11 -8.14
C GLN A 208 -0.30 0.26 -7.29
N ASN A 209 -1.57 0.66 -7.19
CA ASN A 209 -2.64 -0.01 -6.45
C ASN A 209 -2.17 -0.53 -5.08
N GLU A 210 -1.54 0.34 -4.30
CA GLU A 210 -0.69 -0.03 -3.18
C GLU A 210 -1.51 -0.42 -1.94
N HIS A 211 -1.05 -1.44 -1.21
CA HIS A 211 -1.50 -1.80 0.13
C HIS A 211 -0.31 -1.76 1.08
N ARG A 212 -0.47 -1.13 2.24
CA ARG A 212 0.59 -0.98 3.24
C ARG A 212 0.26 -1.70 4.53
N PHE A 213 1.30 -2.15 5.21
CA PHE A 213 1.28 -2.47 6.63
C PHE A 213 2.33 -1.61 7.32
N VAL A 214 1.94 -0.94 8.40
CA VAL A 214 2.83 -0.08 9.21
C VAL A 214 2.80 -0.53 10.67
N ILE A 215 3.93 -0.34 11.36
CA ILE A 215 4.05 -0.54 12.81
C ILE A 215 4.16 0.85 13.47
N PRO A 216 3.05 1.42 13.97
CA PRO A 216 3.02 2.82 14.36
C PRO A 216 3.69 3.11 15.70
N ASN A 217 3.86 2.10 16.57
CA ASN A 217 4.39 2.29 17.92
C ASN A 217 5.91 2.20 18.02
N ILE A 218 6.63 2.05 16.90
CA ILE A 218 8.10 2.09 16.84
C ILE A 218 8.59 2.88 15.64
N GLY A 219 9.78 3.47 15.75
CA GLY A 219 10.54 4.03 14.64
C GLY A 219 11.83 3.26 14.41
N VAL A 220 12.31 3.20 13.17
CA VAL A 220 13.56 2.50 12.81
C VAL A 220 14.46 3.34 11.91
N GLU A 221 15.76 3.28 12.16
CA GLU A 221 16.79 3.88 11.29
C GLU A 221 17.26 2.90 10.22
N THR A 222 17.31 1.62 10.56
CA THR A 222 17.62 0.52 9.66
C THR A 222 16.38 -0.35 9.45
N PRO A 223 16.24 -1.01 8.28
CA PRO A 223 15.09 -1.85 8.01
C PRO A 223 14.86 -2.92 9.09
N LEU A 224 13.60 -3.08 9.49
CA LEU A 224 13.14 -4.18 10.32
C LEU A 224 12.91 -5.41 9.44
N ILE A 225 13.38 -6.57 9.89
CA ILE A 225 12.98 -7.85 9.31
C ILE A 225 12.06 -8.54 10.31
N LEU A 226 10.78 -8.59 9.98
CA LEU A 226 9.79 -9.31 10.78
C LEU A 226 9.66 -10.74 10.26
N GLU A 227 10.10 -11.70 11.07
CA GLU A 227 9.99 -13.12 10.71
C GLU A 227 8.61 -13.67 11.04
N ILE A 228 7.99 -14.27 10.02
CA ILE A 228 6.71 -14.99 10.02
C ILE A 228 6.94 -16.43 9.52
N CYS A 229 5.89 -17.24 9.46
CA CYS A 229 6.02 -18.59 8.92
C CYS A 229 6.37 -18.59 7.42
N ASN A 230 6.87 -19.74 6.92
CA ASN A 230 7.15 -19.91 5.50
C ASN A 230 5.84 -19.85 4.69
N LEU A 231 5.81 -19.01 3.65
CA LEU A 231 4.63 -18.74 2.85
C LEU A 231 4.50 -19.61 1.59
N GLN A 232 5.45 -20.53 1.34
CA GLN A 232 5.52 -21.30 0.09
C GLN A 232 4.21 -22.04 -0.25
N GLU A 233 3.48 -22.54 0.74
CA GLU A 233 2.18 -23.22 0.52
C GLU A 233 1.04 -22.26 0.14
N TYR A 234 1.19 -20.97 0.42
CA TYR A 234 0.16 -19.94 0.25
C TYR A 234 0.54 -18.88 -0.78
N SER A 235 1.60 -19.13 -1.54
CA SER A 235 2.13 -18.15 -2.48
C SER A 235 2.77 -18.79 -3.71
N SER A 236 2.78 -18.04 -4.82
CA SER A 236 3.38 -18.47 -6.07
C SER A 236 4.27 -17.38 -6.65
N ILE A 237 5.51 -17.75 -7.01
CA ILE A 237 6.40 -16.91 -7.82
C ILE A 237 6.15 -17.22 -9.29
N VAL A 238 5.92 -16.18 -10.09
CA VAL A 238 5.64 -16.29 -11.53
C VAL A 238 6.40 -15.22 -12.31
N SER A 239 6.54 -15.43 -13.63
CA SER A 239 6.88 -14.36 -14.57
C SER A 239 5.67 -13.43 -14.71
N ALA A 240 5.82 -12.15 -14.37
CA ALA A 240 4.77 -11.16 -14.53
C ALA A 240 4.36 -11.03 -16.00
N LYS A 241 5.32 -11.06 -16.94
CA LYS A 241 5.07 -11.00 -18.39
C LYS A 241 4.18 -12.14 -18.90
N ASN A 242 4.19 -13.29 -18.23
CA ASN A 242 3.40 -14.44 -18.63
C ASN A 242 1.97 -14.41 -18.08
N LEU A 243 1.60 -13.45 -17.21
CA LEU A 243 0.28 -13.45 -16.56
C LEU A 243 -0.90 -13.36 -17.55
N ILE A 244 -0.68 -12.85 -18.76
CA ILE A 244 -1.70 -12.81 -19.82
C ILE A 244 -1.86 -14.20 -20.48
N THR A 245 -0.76 -14.90 -20.71
CA THR A 245 -0.75 -16.21 -21.41
C THR A 245 -0.94 -17.39 -20.47
N GLU A 246 -0.54 -17.22 -19.22
CA GLU A 246 -0.52 -18.22 -18.14
C GLU A 246 -1.14 -17.59 -16.88
N PRO A 247 -2.46 -17.35 -16.88
CA PRO A 247 -3.11 -16.65 -15.79
C PRO A 247 -3.18 -17.51 -14.53
N ILE A 248 -3.07 -16.87 -13.37
CA ILE A 248 -3.22 -17.54 -12.07
C ILE A 248 -4.69 -17.80 -11.81
N ARG A 249 -5.02 -19.05 -11.45
CA ARG A 249 -6.37 -19.47 -11.08
C ARG A 249 -6.38 -20.01 -9.67
N PHE A 250 -7.40 -19.65 -8.90
CA PHE A 250 -7.53 -20.10 -7.51
C PHE A 250 -8.98 -20.06 -7.04
N PRO A 251 -9.35 -20.87 -6.03
CA PRO A 251 -10.69 -20.82 -5.45
C PRO A 251 -10.83 -19.62 -4.50
N VAL A 252 -11.96 -18.93 -4.59
CA VAL A 252 -12.42 -17.95 -3.60
C VAL A 252 -13.67 -18.49 -2.92
N PRO A 253 -13.66 -18.73 -1.59
CA PRO A 253 -14.81 -19.27 -0.87
C PRO A 253 -16.05 -18.39 -1.05
N LYS A 254 -17.21 -19.02 -1.23
CA LYS A 254 -18.50 -18.32 -1.24
C LYS A 254 -18.76 -17.65 0.11
N PRO A 255 -19.57 -16.57 0.14
CA PRO A 255 -20.00 -15.99 1.40
C PRO A 255 -20.75 -17.07 2.20
N PRO A 256 -20.67 -17.05 3.55
CA PRO A 256 -21.59 -17.85 4.36
C PRO A 256 -23.02 -17.56 3.92
N THR A 257 -23.81 -18.60 3.68
CA THR A 257 -25.26 -18.45 3.54
C THR A 257 -25.85 -18.35 4.94
N ASP A 258 -26.50 -17.22 5.24
CA ASP A 258 -27.32 -17.05 6.45
C ASP A 258 -28.47 -18.07 6.50
#